data_AF-A0A117LH38-F1
#
_entry.id   AF-A0A117LH38-F1
#
_cell.length_a   1.000
_cell.length_b   1.000
_cell.length_c   1.000
_cell.angle_alpha   90.00
_cell.angle_beta   90.00
_cell.angle_gamma   90.00
#
_symmetry.space_group_name_H-M   'P 1'
#
loop_
_entity.id
_entity.type
_entity.pdbx_description
1 polymer ?
#
loop_
_entity_poly.entity_id
_entity_poly.type
_entity_poly.pdbx_seq_one_letter_code
_entity_poly.pdbx_strand_id
1 'polypeptide(L)'
;MLIHSASQLVCLRGGAQRGSRLGKLDILEDGAVLVQDGSIQALGSSRDLLRRYPQEDKIDALQRVVMPGFVDPHTHLIWAGDRSNEFSMRLEGKSYMEIMAAGGGINATVQATRLASDKELKVASTQRAWSALKHGTTTLEAKSGYALTVDGELRLLQVLMQLRDEIPLDILPTFLGAHAVPPEFKDRPAEYTNLIIQHALPQLKEWWHMHYPHERLPFVDVFCEPAVFNLEQTRVILSTAKTLGFPLKIHADEFENIGGASLA
;
A
#
# COMPACT_ATOMS: atom_id res chain seq x y z
N MET A 1 27.59 -10.37 -6.69
CA MET A 1 26.85 -10.94 -7.84
C MET A 1 26.76 -9.92 -8.96
N LEU A 2 27.21 -10.28 -10.16
CA LEU A 2 27.19 -9.47 -11.38
C LEU A 2 26.16 -10.05 -12.39
N ILE A 3 25.10 -9.30 -12.65
CA ILE A 3 24.16 -9.60 -13.73
C ILE A 3 24.67 -8.90 -14.99
N HIS A 4 24.88 -9.63 -16.07
CA HIS A 4 25.45 -9.09 -17.31
C HIS A 4 24.67 -9.52 -18.56
N SER A 5 25.02 -8.96 -19.71
CA SER A 5 24.44 -9.31 -21.01
C SER A 5 22.93 -9.09 -21.06
N ALA A 6 22.45 -8.06 -20.36
CA ALA A 6 21.09 -7.57 -20.53
C ALA A 6 21.01 -6.83 -21.87
N SER A 7 19.98 -7.09 -22.67
CA SER A 7 19.77 -6.29 -23.89
C SER A 7 19.56 -4.84 -23.50
N GLN A 8 18.72 -4.62 -22.48
CA GLN A 8 18.47 -3.33 -21.86
C GLN A 8 18.54 -3.45 -20.34
N LEU A 9 19.30 -2.55 -19.71
CA LEU A 9 19.28 -2.32 -18.28
C LEU A 9 18.58 -1.00 -17.99
N VAL A 10 17.38 -1.08 -17.40
CA VAL A 10 16.57 0.07 -17.02
C VAL A 10 17.05 0.57 -15.66
N CYS A 11 17.53 1.82 -15.58
CA CYS A 11 18.16 2.32 -14.36
C CYS A 11 17.25 3.19 -13.49
N LEU A 12 16.28 3.91 -14.08
CA LEU A 12 15.39 4.86 -13.39
C LEU A 12 16.12 5.80 -12.40
N ARG A 13 17.12 6.56 -12.86
CA ARG A 13 17.95 7.37 -11.96
C ARG A 13 17.20 8.64 -11.51
N GLY A 14 17.39 9.02 -10.25
CA GLY A 14 16.88 10.27 -9.68
C GLY A 14 15.59 10.10 -8.88
N GLY A 15 14.86 11.20 -8.69
CA GLY A 15 13.62 11.23 -7.90
C GLY A 15 12.35 11.16 -8.75
N ALA A 16 11.22 11.49 -8.13
CA ALA A 16 9.91 11.49 -8.78
C ALA A 16 9.91 12.27 -10.11
N GLN A 17 9.45 11.59 -11.18
CA GLN A 17 9.32 12.18 -12.50
C GLN A 17 7.96 12.88 -12.63
N ARG A 18 7.95 14.08 -13.23
CA ARG A 18 6.77 14.92 -13.42
C ARG A 18 6.85 15.63 -14.77
N GLY A 19 5.69 15.94 -15.37
CA GLY A 19 5.62 16.65 -16.66
C GLY A 19 6.42 15.94 -17.76
N SER A 20 7.25 16.68 -18.50
CA SER A 20 8.08 16.14 -19.58
C SER A 20 9.19 15.18 -19.15
N ARG A 21 9.40 14.99 -17.84
CA ARG A 21 10.31 13.96 -17.32
C ARG A 21 9.65 12.60 -17.14
N LEU A 22 8.33 12.51 -17.19
CA LEU A 22 7.60 11.26 -16.99
C LEU A 22 7.97 10.25 -18.08
N GLY A 23 8.27 9.02 -17.68
CA GLY A 23 8.62 7.93 -18.61
C GLY A 23 10.07 7.98 -19.10
N LYS A 24 10.96 8.75 -18.47
CA LYS A 24 12.39 8.69 -18.76
C LYS A 24 13.00 7.46 -18.08
N LEU A 25 13.34 6.45 -18.87
CA LEU A 25 13.72 5.13 -18.34
C LEU A 25 15.22 4.98 -18.02
N ASP A 26 16.07 5.86 -18.54
CA ASP A 26 17.54 5.79 -18.41
C ASP A 26 18.09 4.40 -18.76
N ILE A 27 17.93 4.02 -20.03
CA ILE A 27 18.29 2.69 -20.54
C ILE A 27 19.78 2.64 -20.90
N LEU A 28 20.46 1.58 -20.43
CA LEU A 28 21.77 1.16 -20.92
C LEU A 28 21.62 -0.08 -21.81
N GLU A 29 21.99 0.05 -23.07
CA GLU A 29 22.08 -1.08 -24.01
C GLU A 29 23.33 -1.93 -23.67
N ASP A 30 23.25 -3.26 -23.81
CA ASP A 30 24.28 -4.21 -23.31
C ASP A 30 24.68 -3.92 -21.86
N GLY A 31 23.66 -3.75 -21.01
CA GLY A 31 23.84 -3.33 -19.63
C GLY A 31 24.22 -4.47 -18.68
N ALA A 32 24.93 -4.11 -17.63
CA ALA A 32 25.25 -4.96 -16.50
C ALA A 32 25.13 -4.21 -15.16
N VAL A 33 24.82 -4.95 -14.11
CA VAL A 33 24.64 -4.44 -12.74
C VAL A 33 25.40 -5.33 -11.75
N LEU A 34 26.22 -4.69 -10.92
CA LEU A 34 26.88 -5.32 -9.77
C LEU A 34 26.03 -5.10 -8.52
N VAL A 35 25.67 -6.19 -7.86
CA VAL A 35 24.99 -6.21 -6.57
C VAL A 35 25.92 -6.84 -5.53
N GLN A 36 26.21 -6.12 -4.46
CA GLN A 36 26.96 -6.60 -3.29
C GLN A 36 26.23 -6.13 -2.03
N ASP A 37 26.18 -6.98 -1.01
CA ASP A 37 25.58 -6.68 0.29
C ASP A 37 24.15 -6.08 0.19
N GLY A 38 23.34 -6.66 -0.69
CA GLY A 38 21.94 -6.23 -0.91
C GLY A 38 21.77 -4.88 -1.61
N SER A 39 22.84 -4.30 -2.17
CA SER A 39 22.80 -2.98 -2.79
C SER A 39 23.48 -2.93 -4.16
N ILE A 40 23.03 -2.02 -5.02
CA ILE A 40 23.62 -1.78 -6.32
C ILE A 40 24.93 -0.98 -6.15
N GLN A 41 26.05 -1.59 -6.51
CA GLN A 41 27.39 -0.98 -6.38
C GLN A 41 27.88 -0.35 -7.67
N ALA A 42 27.51 -0.92 -8.82
CA ALA A 42 27.90 -0.38 -10.12
C ALA A 42 26.91 -0.74 -11.21
N LEU A 43 26.81 0.16 -12.19
CA LEU A 43 26.06 -0.01 -13.43
C LEU A 43 26.98 0.37 -14.60
N GLY A 44 26.90 -0.34 -15.72
CA GLY A 44 27.71 -0.05 -16.89
C GLY A 44 27.47 -1.06 -18.01
N SER A 45 28.30 -1.01 -19.05
CA SER A 45 28.27 -2.04 -20.10
C SER A 45 28.74 -3.40 -19.54
N SER A 46 28.21 -4.50 -20.08
CA SER A 46 28.64 -5.87 -19.77
C SER A 46 30.15 -6.03 -19.85
N ARG A 47 30.75 -5.57 -20.95
CA ARG A 47 32.20 -5.66 -21.19
C ARG A 47 33.02 -4.98 -20.09
N ASP A 48 32.61 -3.79 -19.65
CA ASP A 48 33.36 -3.05 -18.63
C ASP A 48 33.26 -3.73 -17.26
N LEU A 49 32.05 -4.09 -16.83
CA LEU A 49 31.86 -4.69 -15.51
C LEU A 49 32.46 -6.10 -15.41
N LEU A 50 32.38 -6.91 -16.47
CA LEU A 50 33.04 -8.22 -16.52
C LEU A 50 34.57 -8.11 -16.38
N ARG A 51 35.18 -7.08 -16.97
CA ARG A 51 36.62 -6.82 -16.84
C ARG A 51 36.99 -6.31 -15.46
N ARG A 52 36.19 -5.41 -14.88
CA ARG A 52 36.47 -4.79 -13.58
C ARG A 52 36.24 -5.73 -12.41
N TYR A 53 35.27 -6.64 -12.54
CA TYR A 53 34.84 -7.54 -11.47
C TYR A 53 34.87 -9.02 -11.93
N PRO A 54 36.04 -9.55 -12.34
CA PRO A 54 36.13 -10.87 -12.95
C PRO A 54 35.85 -12.02 -11.98
N GLN A 55 35.98 -11.79 -10.67
CA GLN A 55 35.84 -12.78 -9.60
C GLN A 55 34.43 -12.81 -8.96
N GLU A 56 33.51 -11.94 -9.38
CA GLU A 56 32.13 -11.96 -8.90
C GLU A 56 31.37 -13.17 -9.45
N ASP A 57 30.44 -13.70 -8.67
CA ASP A 57 29.43 -14.64 -9.17
C ASP A 57 28.61 -13.98 -10.28
N LYS A 58 28.41 -14.68 -11.39
CA LYS A 58 27.82 -14.12 -12.61
C LYS A 58 26.45 -14.72 -12.89
N ILE A 59 25.53 -13.87 -13.34
CA ILE A 59 24.27 -14.26 -13.96
C ILE A 59 24.23 -13.65 -15.36
N ASP A 60 24.11 -14.50 -16.37
CA ASP A 60 23.85 -14.07 -17.74
C ASP A 60 22.35 -13.79 -17.89
N ALA A 61 21.99 -12.54 -18.20
CA ALA A 61 20.61 -12.14 -18.46
C ALA A 61 20.07 -12.68 -19.79
N LEU A 62 20.93 -13.27 -20.63
CA LEU A 62 20.60 -13.87 -21.92
C LEU A 62 19.84 -12.91 -22.83
N GLN A 63 20.31 -11.66 -22.92
CA GLN A 63 19.72 -10.59 -23.72
C GLN A 63 18.27 -10.25 -23.32
N ARG A 64 17.86 -10.57 -22.09
CA ARG A 64 16.59 -10.08 -21.53
C ARG A 64 16.75 -8.66 -21.00
N VAL A 65 15.61 -8.02 -20.79
CA VAL A 65 15.54 -6.75 -20.06
C VAL A 65 15.78 -7.03 -18.58
N VAL A 66 16.66 -6.24 -17.96
CA VAL A 66 16.85 -6.19 -16.52
C VAL A 66 16.32 -4.83 -16.05
N MET A 67 15.42 -4.84 -15.07
CA MET A 67 14.78 -3.64 -14.56
C MET A 67 14.56 -3.73 -13.05
N PRO A 68 14.31 -2.59 -12.37
CA PRO A 68 13.95 -2.60 -10.95
C PRO A 68 12.65 -3.38 -10.74
N GLY A 69 12.52 -3.97 -9.55
CA GLY A 69 11.24 -4.54 -9.13
C GLY A 69 10.15 -3.47 -9.09
N PHE A 70 8.91 -3.88 -9.35
CA PHE A 70 7.78 -2.95 -9.33
C PHE A 70 7.49 -2.48 -7.90
N VAL A 71 7.05 -1.23 -7.82
CA VAL A 71 6.51 -0.64 -6.60
C VAL A 71 5.01 -0.51 -6.80
N ASP A 72 4.22 -1.17 -5.95
CA ASP A 72 2.76 -1.01 -5.91
C ASP A 72 2.40 -0.04 -4.77
N PRO A 73 2.18 1.26 -5.06
CA PRO A 73 2.16 2.30 -4.03
C PRO A 73 0.82 2.41 -3.29
N HIS A 74 -0.16 1.54 -3.60
CA HIS A 74 -1.52 1.64 -3.09
C HIS A 74 -2.22 0.28 -3.12
N THR A 75 -2.33 -0.41 -1.98
CA THR A 75 -3.14 -1.65 -1.88
C THR A 75 -3.93 -1.73 -0.58
N HIS A 76 -5.00 -2.53 -0.59
CA HIS A 76 -5.63 -3.03 0.63
C HIS A 76 -5.32 -4.52 0.75
N LEU A 77 -4.07 -4.89 1.10
CA LEU A 77 -3.61 -6.28 1.09
C LEU A 77 -4.33 -7.18 2.13
N ILE A 78 -4.73 -6.61 3.27
CA ILE A 78 -5.24 -7.35 4.44
C ILE A 78 -6.76 -7.25 4.56
N TRP A 79 -7.45 -8.34 4.21
CA TRP A 79 -8.89 -8.51 4.41
C TRP A 79 -9.26 -9.99 4.41
N ALA A 80 -10.40 -10.32 5.03
CA ALA A 80 -11.01 -11.64 4.95
C ALA A 80 -12.30 -11.63 4.11
N GLY A 81 -12.71 -12.83 3.68
CA GLY A 81 -13.84 -13.01 2.77
C GLY A 81 -13.56 -12.52 1.36
N ASP A 82 -14.63 -12.46 0.56
CA ASP A 82 -14.63 -11.98 -0.81
C ASP A 82 -15.96 -11.27 -1.11
N ARG A 83 -16.04 -10.69 -2.32
CA ARG A 83 -17.23 -9.97 -2.80
C ARG A 83 -17.74 -10.55 -4.13
N SER A 84 -17.47 -11.84 -4.42
CA SER A 84 -17.89 -12.45 -5.68
C SER A 84 -19.41 -12.49 -5.82
N ASN A 85 -20.15 -12.66 -4.71
CA ASN A 85 -21.60 -12.62 -4.70
C ASN A 85 -22.15 -11.25 -5.15
N GLU A 86 -21.48 -10.16 -4.79
CA GLU A 86 -21.87 -8.82 -5.24
C GLU A 86 -21.63 -8.63 -6.73
N PHE A 87 -20.56 -9.23 -7.26
CA PHE A 87 -20.30 -9.23 -8.69
C PHE A 87 -21.43 -9.93 -9.44
N SER A 88 -21.90 -11.09 -8.95
CA SER A 88 -23.09 -11.77 -9.50
C SER A 88 -24.34 -10.89 -9.43
N MET A 89 -24.59 -10.23 -8.29
CA MET A 89 -25.73 -9.31 -8.14
C MET A 89 -25.68 -8.13 -9.11
N ARG A 90 -24.49 -7.58 -9.38
CA ARG A 90 -24.31 -6.51 -10.37
C ARG A 90 -24.62 -7.00 -11.79
N LEU A 91 -24.21 -8.24 -12.13
CA LEU A 91 -24.55 -8.85 -13.42
C LEU A 91 -26.05 -9.09 -13.59
N GLU A 92 -26.77 -9.33 -12.49
CA GLU A 92 -28.24 -9.42 -12.46
C GLU A 92 -28.94 -8.05 -12.56
N GLY A 93 -28.19 -6.94 -12.61
CA GLY A 93 -28.72 -5.58 -12.71
C GLY A 93 -29.18 -4.98 -11.38
N LYS A 94 -28.82 -5.57 -10.23
CA LYS A 94 -29.14 -4.99 -8.91
C LYS A 94 -28.39 -3.66 -8.72
N SER A 95 -29.09 -2.68 -8.20
CA SER A 95 -28.54 -1.37 -7.85
C SER A 95 -27.56 -1.48 -6.68
N TYR A 96 -26.71 -0.46 -6.55
CA TYR A 96 -25.78 -0.35 -5.42
C TYR A 96 -26.50 -0.41 -4.06
N MET A 97 -27.67 0.22 -3.96
CA MET A 97 -28.48 0.23 -2.74
C MET A 97 -29.06 -1.16 -2.41
N GLU A 98 -29.51 -1.91 -3.41
CA GLU A 98 -29.98 -3.28 -3.21
C GLU A 98 -28.85 -4.22 -2.77
N ILE A 99 -27.64 -4.04 -3.32
CA ILE A 99 -26.46 -4.80 -2.93
C ILE A 99 -26.06 -4.48 -1.48
N MET A 100 -26.06 -3.20 -1.10
CA MET A 100 -25.82 -2.79 0.29
C MET A 100 -26.87 -3.34 1.25
N ALA A 101 -28.15 -3.29 0.88
CA ALA A 101 -29.24 -3.83 1.68
C ALA A 101 -29.15 -5.35 1.87
N ALA A 102 -28.58 -6.06 0.89
CA ALA A 102 -28.28 -7.48 0.97
C ALA A 102 -27.00 -7.81 1.79
N GLY A 103 -26.41 -6.81 2.46
CA GLY A 103 -25.20 -6.98 3.27
C GLY A 103 -23.90 -6.93 2.48
N GLY A 104 -23.93 -6.47 1.22
CA GLY A 104 -22.75 -6.22 0.40
C GLY A 104 -22.05 -4.89 0.72
N GLY A 105 -21.15 -4.46 -0.17
CA GLY A 105 -20.38 -3.24 -0.01
C GLY A 105 -19.13 -3.43 0.85
N ILE A 106 -18.52 -2.32 1.24
CA ILE A 106 -17.40 -2.31 2.19
C ILE A 106 -17.78 -2.97 3.52
N ASN A 107 -19.03 -2.86 3.96
CA ASN A 107 -19.51 -3.45 5.20
C ASN A 107 -19.38 -4.99 5.21
N ALA A 108 -19.55 -5.66 4.07
CA ALA A 108 -19.33 -7.10 3.95
C ALA A 108 -17.88 -7.47 4.32
N THR A 109 -16.92 -6.76 3.72
CA THR A 109 -15.49 -6.94 3.99
C THR A 109 -15.15 -6.57 5.42
N VAL A 110 -15.75 -5.51 5.97
CA VAL A 110 -15.52 -5.10 7.36
C VAL A 110 -15.98 -6.18 8.33
N GLN A 111 -17.19 -6.73 8.15
CA GLN A 111 -17.70 -7.79 9.02
C GLN A 111 -16.84 -9.06 8.93
N ALA A 112 -16.51 -9.51 7.71
CA ALA A 112 -15.66 -10.68 7.51
C ALA A 112 -14.27 -10.49 8.15
N THR A 113 -13.67 -9.30 7.98
CA THR A 113 -12.34 -8.98 8.52
C THR A 113 -12.33 -8.86 10.04
N ARG A 114 -13.39 -8.29 10.65
CA ARG A 114 -13.55 -8.24 12.10
C ARG A 114 -13.67 -9.65 12.72
N LEU A 115 -14.40 -10.56 12.05
CA LEU A 115 -14.64 -11.92 12.54
C LEU A 115 -13.46 -12.87 12.33
N ALA A 116 -12.65 -12.65 11.29
CA ALA A 116 -11.50 -13.49 10.99
C ALA A 116 -10.45 -13.40 12.10
N SER A 117 -9.78 -14.51 12.36
CA SER A 117 -8.60 -14.59 13.23
C SER A 117 -7.35 -14.01 12.58
N ASP A 118 -6.33 -13.68 13.38
CA ASP A 118 -5.04 -13.18 12.86
C ASP A 118 -4.39 -14.17 11.91
N LYS A 119 -4.53 -15.47 12.21
CA LYS A 119 -4.01 -16.55 11.38
C LYS A 119 -4.68 -16.56 10.00
N GLU A 120 -6.01 -16.42 9.94
CA GLU A 120 -6.75 -16.41 8.68
C GLU A 120 -6.37 -15.18 7.84
N LEU A 121 -6.32 -13.99 8.46
CA LEU A 121 -5.90 -12.76 7.80
C LEU A 121 -4.48 -12.86 7.25
N LYS A 122 -3.56 -13.41 8.04
CA LYS A 122 -2.17 -13.59 7.65
C LYS A 122 -2.02 -14.56 6.49
N VAL A 123 -2.69 -15.72 6.53
CA VAL A 123 -2.66 -16.71 5.44
C VAL A 123 -3.20 -16.10 4.14
N ALA A 124 -4.36 -15.43 4.18
CA ALA A 124 -4.95 -14.82 3.00
C ALA A 124 -4.05 -13.71 2.41
N SER A 125 -3.50 -12.85 3.29
CA SER A 125 -2.60 -11.76 2.88
C SER A 125 -1.29 -12.28 2.31
N THR A 126 -0.74 -13.37 2.88
CA THR A 126 0.48 -14.04 2.39
C THR A 126 0.30 -14.53 0.97
N GLN A 127 -0.82 -15.19 0.66
CA GLN A 127 -1.10 -15.68 -0.69
C GLN A 127 -1.13 -14.54 -1.73
N ARG A 128 -1.75 -13.41 -1.37
CA ARG A 128 -1.82 -12.22 -2.23
C ARG A 128 -0.45 -11.57 -2.40
N ALA A 129 0.34 -11.47 -1.33
CA ALA A 129 1.68 -10.91 -1.36
C ALA A 129 2.63 -11.73 -2.25
N TRP A 130 2.59 -13.07 -2.15
CA TRP A 130 3.34 -13.95 -3.05
C TRP A 130 2.88 -13.83 -4.51
N SER A 131 1.58 -13.62 -4.75
CA SER A 131 1.08 -13.33 -6.10
C SER A 131 1.68 -12.04 -6.64
N ALA A 132 1.71 -10.95 -5.85
CA ALA A 132 2.34 -9.69 -6.25
C ALA A 132 3.83 -9.89 -6.58
N LEU A 133 4.57 -10.58 -5.71
CA LEU A 133 5.99 -10.88 -5.92
C LEU A 133 6.24 -11.70 -7.19
N LYS A 134 5.40 -12.71 -7.46
CA LYS A 134 5.48 -13.52 -8.69
C LYS A 134 5.29 -12.68 -9.96
N HIS A 135 4.57 -11.56 -9.88
CA HIS A 135 4.37 -10.63 -10.99
C HIS A 135 5.36 -9.46 -10.99
N GLY A 136 6.39 -9.51 -10.14
CA GLY A 136 7.52 -8.57 -10.15
C GLY A 136 7.44 -7.44 -9.14
N THR A 137 6.41 -7.36 -8.30
CA THR A 137 6.34 -6.37 -7.21
C THR A 137 7.30 -6.74 -6.10
N THR A 138 8.29 -5.89 -5.82
CA THR A 138 9.24 -6.10 -4.71
C THR A 138 8.98 -5.17 -3.53
N THR A 139 8.18 -4.12 -3.74
CA THR A 139 7.76 -3.18 -2.70
C THR A 139 6.29 -2.87 -2.89
N LEU A 140 5.49 -2.98 -1.84
CA LEU A 140 4.10 -2.55 -1.86
C LEU A 140 3.75 -1.72 -0.64
N GLU A 141 2.74 -0.87 -0.80
CA GLU A 141 2.05 -0.25 0.31
C GLU A 141 0.81 -1.08 0.67
N ALA A 142 0.51 -1.21 1.96
CA ALA A 142 -0.65 -1.97 2.44
C ALA A 142 -1.43 -1.17 3.50
N LYS A 143 -2.69 -0.90 3.19
CA LYS A 143 -3.62 -0.17 4.04
C LYS A 143 -4.35 -1.10 5.00
N SER A 144 -4.62 -0.60 6.20
CA SER A 144 -5.71 -1.08 7.04
C SER A 144 -7.07 -0.62 6.47
N GLY A 145 -8.08 -0.38 7.31
CA GLY A 145 -9.35 0.24 6.91
C GLY A 145 -10.51 -0.71 6.72
N TYR A 146 -10.37 -1.98 7.11
CA TYR A 146 -11.46 -2.95 7.12
C TYR A 146 -11.83 -3.42 8.53
N ALA A 147 -11.36 -2.74 9.58
CA ALA A 147 -11.85 -2.95 10.95
C ALA A 147 -12.68 -1.76 11.45
N LEU A 148 -12.33 -0.53 11.09
CA LEU A 148 -13.04 0.71 11.45
C LEU A 148 -13.24 0.92 12.96
N THR A 149 -12.40 0.29 13.77
CA THR A 149 -12.31 0.44 15.23
C THR A 149 -10.85 0.61 15.60
N VAL A 150 -10.52 1.33 16.67
CA VAL A 150 -9.12 1.61 17.00
C VAL A 150 -8.33 0.31 17.19
N ASP A 151 -8.78 -0.57 18.07
CA ASP A 151 -8.11 -1.84 18.35
C ASP A 151 -8.02 -2.74 17.11
N GLY A 152 -9.10 -2.80 16.32
CA GLY A 152 -9.12 -3.61 15.12
C GLY A 152 -8.16 -3.10 14.04
N GLU A 153 -8.04 -1.79 13.87
CA GLU A 153 -7.11 -1.20 12.90
C GLU A 153 -5.65 -1.42 13.33
N LEU A 154 -5.33 -1.25 14.62
CA LEU A 154 -4.00 -1.56 15.17
C LEU A 154 -3.66 -3.05 15.01
N ARG A 155 -4.64 -3.93 15.24
CA ARG A 155 -4.53 -5.37 14.98
C ARG A 155 -4.19 -5.67 13.52
N LEU A 156 -4.85 -5.02 12.56
CA LEU A 156 -4.54 -5.21 11.13
C LEU A 156 -3.11 -4.74 10.79
N LEU A 157 -2.68 -3.60 11.34
CA LEU A 157 -1.30 -3.13 11.18
C LEU A 157 -0.29 -4.13 11.77
N GLN A 158 -0.59 -4.71 12.94
CA GLN A 158 0.27 -5.73 13.56
C GLN A 158 0.42 -6.96 12.66
N VAL A 159 -0.67 -7.45 12.09
CA VAL A 159 -0.62 -8.61 11.17
C VAL A 159 0.16 -8.28 9.89
N LEU A 160 0.03 -7.06 9.35
CA LEU A 160 0.83 -6.62 8.21
C LEU A 160 2.33 -6.59 8.52
N MET A 161 2.71 -6.11 9.70
CA MET A 161 4.10 -6.06 10.13
C MET A 161 4.68 -7.47 10.33
N GLN A 162 3.91 -8.38 10.94
CA GLN A 162 4.30 -9.79 11.04
C GLN A 162 4.47 -10.45 9.66
N LEU A 163 3.61 -10.11 8.69
CA LEU A 163 3.73 -10.62 7.33
C LEU A 163 5.03 -10.12 6.68
N ARG A 164 5.30 -8.81 6.78
CA ARG A 164 6.49 -8.16 6.23
C ARG A 164 7.78 -8.84 6.68
N ASP A 165 7.85 -9.25 7.95
CA ASP A 165 9.05 -9.88 8.51
C ASP A 165 9.24 -11.34 8.05
N GLU A 166 8.24 -11.95 7.40
CA GLU A 166 8.24 -13.37 6.99
C GLU A 166 8.36 -13.59 5.48
N ILE A 167 8.24 -12.55 4.65
CA ILE A 167 8.30 -12.68 3.18
C ILE A 167 9.33 -11.71 2.59
N PRO A 168 9.95 -12.05 1.45
CA PRO A 168 10.95 -11.20 0.79
C PRO A 168 10.27 -10.08 -0.03
N LEU A 169 9.40 -9.31 0.61
CA LEU A 169 8.63 -8.22 0.02
C LEU A 169 8.62 -7.04 1.00
N ASP A 170 9.04 -5.87 0.53
CA ASP A 170 8.93 -4.66 1.33
C ASP A 170 7.46 -4.24 1.44
N ILE A 171 6.93 -4.18 2.66
CA ILE A 171 5.57 -3.72 2.94
C ILE A 171 5.63 -2.42 3.72
N LEU A 172 5.04 -1.36 3.15
CA LEU A 172 4.88 -0.07 3.81
C LEU A 172 3.44 0.04 4.34
N PRO A 173 3.23 0.09 5.67
CA PRO A 173 1.89 0.16 6.23
C PRO A 173 1.30 1.56 6.18
N THR A 174 -0.01 1.62 5.97
CA THR A 174 -0.82 2.83 6.03
C THR A 174 -2.03 2.59 6.92
N PHE A 175 -2.22 3.45 7.92
CA PHE A 175 -3.44 3.50 8.70
C PHE A 175 -4.54 4.21 7.91
N LEU A 176 -5.65 3.51 7.69
CA LEU A 176 -6.84 4.03 7.00
C LEU A 176 -8.10 3.80 7.86
N GLY A 177 -8.05 4.22 9.13
CA GLY A 177 -9.25 4.17 9.99
C GLY A 177 -10.42 5.00 9.44
N ALA A 178 -10.13 6.02 8.62
CA ALA A 178 -11.11 6.83 7.91
C ALA A 178 -11.43 6.27 6.51
N HIS A 179 -11.62 4.95 6.37
CA HIS A 179 -12.02 4.32 5.11
C HIS A 179 -13.52 4.44 4.86
N ALA A 180 -14.32 4.30 5.91
CA ALA A 180 -15.76 4.44 5.90
C ALA A 180 -16.27 4.77 7.30
N VAL A 181 -17.49 5.29 7.38
CA VAL A 181 -18.19 5.45 8.65
C VAL A 181 -18.80 4.10 9.04
N PRO A 182 -18.39 3.48 10.16
CA PRO A 182 -18.86 2.16 10.51
C PRO A 182 -20.34 2.20 10.94
N PRO A 183 -21.08 1.07 10.87
CA PRO A 183 -22.52 1.04 11.11
C PRO A 183 -22.96 1.62 12.46
N GLU A 184 -22.12 1.48 13.50
CA GLU A 184 -22.37 2.00 14.84
C GLU A 184 -22.41 3.56 14.87
N PHE A 185 -21.87 4.21 13.84
CA PHE A 185 -21.79 5.67 13.66
C PHE A 185 -22.52 6.18 12.41
N LYS A 186 -23.38 5.36 11.78
CA LYS A 186 -24.04 5.69 10.50
C LYS A 186 -24.63 7.10 10.44
N ASP A 187 -25.34 7.53 11.48
CA ASP A 187 -25.99 8.86 11.55
C ASP A 187 -25.16 9.88 12.36
N ARG A 188 -23.92 9.52 12.74
CA ARG A 188 -23.01 10.30 13.59
C ARG A 188 -21.58 10.37 13.02
N PRO A 189 -21.38 10.69 11.72
CA PRO A 189 -20.04 10.72 11.11
C PRO A 189 -19.11 11.75 11.76
N ALA A 190 -19.65 12.84 12.30
CA ALA A 190 -18.89 13.83 13.06
C ALA A 190 -18.32 13.24 14.36
N GLU A 191 -19.07 12.40 15.07
CA GLU A 191 -18.58 11.73 16.27
C GLU A 191 -17.50 10.69 15.94
N TYR A 192 -17.63 9.98 14.81
CA TYR A 192 -16.59 9.09 14.34
C TYR A 192 -15.31 9.84 13.93
N THR A 193 -15.46 10.99 13.29
CA THR A 193 -14.35 11.91 12.98
C THR A 193 -13.63 12.34 14.27
N ASN A 194 -14.39 12.73 15.30
CA ASN A 194 -13.84 13.07 16.62
C ASN A 194 -13.11 11.89 17.27
N LEU A 195 -13.68 10.69 17.18
CA LEU A 195 -13.03 9.47 17.68
C LEU A 195 -11.67 9.23 16.99
N ILE A 196 -11.60 9.43 15.68
CA ILE A 196 -10.34 9.27 14.94
C ILE A 196 -9.28 10.27 15.44
N ILE A 197 -9.62 11.55 15.53
CA ILE A 197 -8.63 12.59 15.85
C ILE A 197 -8.27 12.64 17.34
N GLN A 198 -9.20 12.32 18.24
CA GLN A 198 -8.99 12.40 19.69
C GLN A 198 -8.46 11.09 20.28
N HIS A 199 -8.73 9.95 19.64
CA HIS A 199 -8.37 8.64 20.17
C HIS A 199 -7.53 7.82 19.20
N ALA A 200 -8.00 7.57 17.97
CA ALA A 200 -7.33 6.64 17.08
C ALA A 200 -5.91 7.08 16.69
N LEU A 201 -5.72 8.34 16.27
CA LEU A 201 -4.40 8.83 15.85
C LEU A 201 -3.40 8.96 17.02
N PRO A 202 -3.78 9.49 18.20
CA PRO A 202 -2.90 9.46 19.37
C PRO A 202 -2.51 8.04 19.79
N GLN A 203 -3.47 7.11 19.87
CA GLN A 203 -3.20 5.72 20.24
C GLN A 203 -2.34 5.01 19.20
N LEU A 204 -2.56 5.24 17.90
CA LEU A 204 -1.69 4.74 16.83
C LEU A 204 -0.25 5.18 17.04
N LYS A 205 -0.03 6.46 17.37
CA LYS A 205 1.33 6.98 17.57
C LYS A 205 2.01 6.32 18.76
N GLU A 206 1.31 6.25 19.89
CA GLU A 206 1.83 5.63 21.11
C GLU A 206 2.12 4.14 20.89
N TRP A 207 1.15 3.41 20.36
CA TRP A 207 1.28 2.00 20.03
C TRP A 207 2.44 1.74 19.06
N TRP A 208 2.57 2.55 18.01
CA TRP A 208 3.65 2.40 17.02
C TRP A 208 5.03 2.60 17.65
N HIS A 209 5.20 3.64 18.47
CA HIS A 209 6.47 3.88 19.15
C HIS A 209 6.84 2.77 20.14
N MET A 210 5.84 2.15 20.80
CA MET A 210 6.09 1.04 21.71
C MET A 210 6.49 -0.25 20.98
N HIS A 211 5.86 -0.56 19.85
CA HIS A 211 6.06 -1.84 19.16
C HIS A 211 7.13 -1.78 18.06
N TYR A 212 7.34 -0.61 17.46
CA TYR A 212 8.25 -0.40 16.33
C TYR A 212 9.11 0.88 16.52
N PRO A 213 9.89 0.98 17.61
CA PRO A 213 10.60 2.21 17.98
C PRO A 213 11.66 2.69 16.98
N HIS A 214 12.14 1.78 16.13
CA HIS A 214 13.16 2.05 15.10
C HIS A 214 12.55 2.26 13.70
N GLU A 215 11.24 2.08 13.57
CA GLU A 215 10.54 2.26 12.30
C GLU A 215 10.05 3.69 12.13
N ARG A 216 9.93 4.12 10.88
CA ARG A 216 9.22 5.36 10.57
C ARG A 216 7.73 5.18 10.88
N LEU A 217 7.06 6.28 11.21
CA LEU A 217 5.60 6.27 11.38
C LEU A 217 4.92 5.80 10.08
N PRO A 218 3.83 5.02 10.18
CA PRO A 218 3.05 4.61 9.03
C PRO A 218 2.37 5.83 8.41
N PHE A 219 1.94 5.72 7.15
CA PHE A 219 1.10 6.78 6.58
C PHE A 219 -0.26 6.81 7.26
N VAL A 220 -0.91 7.97 7.26
CA VAL A 220 -2.33 8.12 7.56
C VAL A 220 -3.05 8.52 6.29
N ASP A 221 -4.12 7.79 5.97
CA ASP A 221 -4.93 7.97 4.77
C ASP A 221 -6.40 8.21 5.17
N VAL A 222 -7.15 8.85 4.26
CA VAL A 222 -8.56 9.17 4.43
C VAL A 222 -9.27 8.99 3.09
N PHE A 223 -10.45 8.37 3.13
CA PHE A 223 -11.32 8.35 1.96
C PHE A 223 -12.20 9.60 1.90
N CYS A 224 -11.77 10.57 1.08
CA CYS A 224 -12.40 11.88 0.94
C CYS A 224 -13.44 11.87 -0.18
N GLU A 225 -14.71 11.72 0.20
CA GLU A 225 -15.87 11.63 -0.69
C GLU A 225 -17.12 12.12 0.08
N PRO A 226 -18.11 12.81 -0.54
CA PRO A 226 -19.27 13.37 0.18
C PRO A 226 -20.05 12.36 1.02
N ALA A 227 -20.17 11.13 0.51
CA ALA A 227 -20.90 10.05 1.17
C ALA A 227 -20.09 9.32 2.26
N VAL A 228 -18.83 9.70 2.48
CA VAL A 228 -17.90 9.01 3.38
C VAL A 228 -17.30 9.99 4.40
N PHE A 229 -16.22 10.69 4.03
CA PHE A 229 -15.70 11.83 4.77
C PHE A 229 -15.63 13.02 3.82
N ASN A 230 -16.36 14.08 4.14
CA ASN A 230 -16.32 15.29 3.33
C ASN A 230 -14.97 16.02 3.48
N LEU A 231 -14.78 17.09 2.70
CA LEU A 231 -13.54 17.89 2.73
C LEU A 231 -13.18 18.42 4.12
N GLU A 232 -14.16 18.87 4.90
CA GLU A 232 -13.91 19.46 6.23
C GLU A 232 -13.41 18.38 7.20
N GLN A 233 -14.11 17.24 7.24
CA GLN A 233 -13.72 16.08 8.07
C GLN A 233 -12.34 15.57 7.68
N THR A 234 -12.11 15.40 6.37
CA THR A 234 -10.80 14.97 5.83
C THR A 234 -9.70 15.93 6.23
N ARG A 235 -9.92 17.25 6.09
CA ARG A 235 -8.94 18.28 6.46
C ARG A 235 -8.57 18.19 7.93
N VAL A 236 -9.56 18.03 8.82
CA VAL A 236 -9.32 17.94 10.26
C VAL A 236 -8.54 16.66 10.61
N ILE A 237 -8.88 15.52 10.02
CA ILE A 237 -8.17 14.25 10.26
C ILE A 237 -6.71 14.35 9.79
N LEU A 238 -6.47 14.76 8.54
CA LEU A 238 -5.13 14.87 7.98
C LEU A 238 -4.28 15.94 8.68
N SER A 239 -4.88 17.05 9.11
CA SER A 239 -4.17 18.10 9.86
C SER A 239 -3.75 17.63 11.26
N THR A 240 -4.60 16.85 11.94
CA THR A 240 -4.25 16.22 13.21
C THR A 240 -3.12 15.20 13.01
N ALA A 241 -3.23 14.33 12.01
CA ALA A 241 -2.19 13.35 11.69
C ALA A 241 -0.84 14.02 11.39
N LYS A 242 -0.86 15.12 10.62
CA LYS A 242 0.33 15.94 10.33
C LYS A 242 0.96 16.51 11.59
N THR A 243 0.14 17.07 12.48
CA THR A 243 0.59 17.62 13.78
C THR A 243 1.26 16.55 14.64
N LEU A 244 0.78 15.30 14.55
CA LEU A 244 1.37 14.16 15.24
C LEU A 244 2.62 13.60 14.54
N GLY A 245 2.97 14.09 13.34
CA GLY A 245 4.18 13.72 12.61
C GLY A 245 4.00 12.56 11.62
N PHE A 246 2.77 12.09 11.40
CA PHE A 246 2.51 11.05 10.40
C PHE A 246 2.69 11.60 8.98
N PRO A 247 3.32 10.83 8.07
CA PRO A 247 3.21 11.11 6.65
C PRO A 247 1.77 10.86 6.18
N LEU A 248 1.33 11.56 5.13
CA LEU A 248 -0.08 11.61 4.74
C LEU A 248 -0.32 10.99 3.36
N LYS A 249 -1.50 10.42 3.19
CA LYS A 249 -2.10 9.98 1.92
C LYS A 249 -3.58 10.38 1.93
N ILE A 250 -4.23 10.30 0.77
CA ILE A 250 -5.64 10.58 0.61
C ILE A 250 -6.16 9.80 -0.60
N HIS A 251 -7.34 9.20 -0.47
CA HIS A 251 -8.16 8.84 -1.62
C HIS A 251 -9.05 10.04 -1.92
N ALA A 252 -8.80 10.69 -3.06
CA ALA A 252 -9.39 11.96 -3.40
C ALA A 252 -10.01 11.90 -4.78
N ASP A 253 -11.19 12.50 -4.91
CA ASP A 253 -11.89 12.70 -6.18
C ASP A 253 -12.06 11.40 -6.99
N GLU A 254 -12.36 10.27 -6.31
CA GLU A 254 -12.55 8.97 -6.94
C GLU A 254 -13.88 8.91 -7.70
N PHE A 255 -14.97 9.33 -7.07
CA PHE A 255 -16.30 9.38 -7.71
C PHE A 255 -16.73 10.80 -8.04
N GLU A 256 -16.59 11.73 -7.11
CA GLU A 256 -16.95 13.13 -7.32
C GLU A 256 -15.74 14.07 -7.17
N ASN A 257 -15.62 15.06 -8.05
CA ASN A 257 -14.60 16.10 -7.91
C ASN A 257 -15.05 17.11 -6.85
N ILE A 258 -14.62 16.88 -5.61
CA ILE A 258 -14.94 17.73 -4.47
C ILE A 258 -13.76 18.60 -4.05
N GLY A 259 -12.62 18.49 -4.73
CA GLY A 259 -11.40 19.23 -4.44
C GLY A 259 -10.48 18.50 -3.46
N GLY A 260 -10.62 17.18 -3.31
CA GLY A 260 -9.76 16.35 -2.47
C GLY A 260 -8.30 16.41 -2.93
N ALA A 261 -8.05 16.44 -4.25
CA ALA A 261 -6.71 16.56 -4.80
C ALA A 261 -6.06 17.93 -4.52
N SER A 262 -6.85 18.98 -4.32
CA SER A 262 -6.35 20.30 -3.92
C SER A 262 -6.06 20.40 -2.42
N LEU A 263 -6.65 19.52 -1.62
CA LEU A 263 -6.37 19.40 -0.19
C LEU A 263 -5.03 18.66 0.07
N ALA A 264 -4.68 17.72 -0.81
CA ALA A 264 -3.47 16.87 -0.75
C ALA A 264 -2.16 17.66 -0.87
#